data_AF-X1F5A0-F1
#
_entry.id   AF-X1F5A0-F1
#
_cell.length_a   1.000
_cell.length_b   1.000
_cell.length_c   1.000
_cell.angle_alpha   90.00
_cell.angle_beta   90.00
_cell.angle_gamma   90.00
#
_symmetry.space_group_name_H-M   'P 1'
#
loop_
_entity.id
_entity.type
_entity.pdbx_description
1 polymer ?
#
loop_
_entity_poly.entity_id
_entity_poly.type
_entity_poly.pdbx_seq_one_letter_code
_entity_poly.pdbx_strand_id
1 'polypeptide(L)'
;MDNNVVSSISEALTQASIISFKFNFRGVGRSEGEFSQGIGEQEDVGAAVSFMTTVKEVDSKRIGLVGYSAGAAFALPICVNNDKIKALATVSLPLSMFDFEFLKDCLKPKLLISGSKDDFTPASQFLKFCQSLSTP
;
A
#
# COMPACT_ATOMS: atom_id res chain seq x y z
N MET A 1 13.88 5.13 3.55
CA MET A 1 13.62 3.76 3.08
C MET A 1 14.48 3.51 1.86
N ASP A 2 15.50 2.67 2.00
CA ASP A 2 16.36 2.28 0.88
C ASP A 2 15.90 0.91 0.37
N ASN A 3 14.82 0.92 -0.40
CA ASN A 3 14.29 -0.25 -1.09
C ASN A 3 14.15 0.08 -2.57
N ASN A 4 14.71 -0.78 -3.42
CA ASN A 4 14.73 -0.57 -4.88
C ASN A 4 13.32 -0.61 -5.50
N VAL A 5 12.44 -1.50 -5.04
CA VAL A 5 11.05 -1.58 -5.52
C VAL A 5 10.28 -0.32 -5.15
N VAL A 6 10.36 0.13 -3.89
CA VAL A 6 9.68 1.36 -3.45
C VAL A 6 10.23 2.60 -4.14
N SER A 7 11.54 2.65 -4.39
CA SER A 7 12.14 3.74 -5.17
C SER A 7 11.68 3.72 -6.62
N SER A 8 11.61 2.55 -7.26
CA SER A 8 11.10 2.40 -8.62
C SER A 8 9.63 2.84 -8.73
N ILE A 9 8.79 2.51 -7.73
CA ILE A 9 7.39 2.97 -7.66
C ILE A 9 7.35 4.50 -7.56
N SER A 10 8.13 5.10 -6.67
CA SER A 10 8.20 6.56 -6.47
C SER A 10 8.63 7.27 -7.75
N GLU A 11 9.63 6.73 -8.46
CA GLU A 11 10.11 7.24 -9.74
C GLU A 11 9.04 7.14 -10.83
N ALA A 12 8.38 5.98 -10.96
CA ALA A 12 7.31 5.78 -11.94
C ALA A 12 6.12 6.73 -11.71
N LEU A 13 5.72 6.94 -10.44
CA LEU A 13 4.67 7.91 -10.09
C LEU A 13 5.09 9.34 -10.45
N THR A 14 6.34 9.71 -10.15
CA THR A 14 6.87 11.04 -10.48
C THR A 14 6.91 11.27 -11.99
N GLN A 15 7.34 10.27 -12.78
CA GLN A 15 7.33 10.33 -14.24
C GLN A 15 5.91 10.48 -14.80
N ALA A 16 4.92 9.91 -14.13
CA ALA A 16 3.50 10.08 -14.45
C ALA A 16 2.90 11.41 -13.93
N SER A 17 3.73 12.35 -13.45
CA SER A 17 3.31 13.63 -12.86
C SER A 17 2.41 13.49 -11.62
N ILE A 18 2.62 12.42 -10.84
CA ILE A 18 1.95 12.18 -9.55
C ILE A 18 2.94 12.47 -8.42
N ILE A 19 2.52 13.28 -7.44
CA ILE A 19 3.31 13.52 -6.23
C ILE A 19 3.44 12.21 -5.46
N SER A 20 4.68 11.74 -5.27
CA SER A 20 4.98 10.54 -4.49
C SER A 20 5.53 10.90 -3.11
N PHE A 21 4.92 10.36 -2.05
CA PHE A 21 5.40 10.46 -0.67
C PHE A 21 5.71 9.07 -0.13
N LYS A 22 6.97 8.87 0.27
CA LYS A 22 7.45 7.62 0.88
C LYS A 22 8.00 7.93 2.27
N PHE A 23 7.73 7.07 3.23
CA PHE A 23 8.15 7.23 4.62
C PHE A 23 8.65 5.90 5.19
N ASN A 24 9.36 5.96 6.32
CA ASN A 24 9.72 4.79 7.11
C ASN A 24 8.66 4.58 8.20
N PHE A 25 8.18 3.35 8.37
CA PHE A 25 7.39 2.97 9.54
C PHE A 25 8.14 3.18 10.86
N ARG A 26 7.41 3.27 11.97
CA ARG A 26 7.97 3.30 13.33
C ARG A 26 9.04 2.22 13.53
N GLY A 27 10.11 2.58 14.24
CA GLY A 27 11.26 1.70 14.46
C GLY A 27 12.18 1.46 13.24
N VAL A 28 11.92 2.10 12.09
CA VAL A 28 12.76 1.96 10.88
C VAL A 28 13.57 3.23 10.61
N GLY A 29 14.90 3.09 10.56
CA GLY A 29 15.81 4.19 10.26
C GLY A 29 15.74 5.29 11.32
N ARG A 30 15.21 6.47 10.94
CA ARG A 30 15.03 7.61 11.86
C ARG A 30 13.62 7.77 12.41
N SER A 31 12.67 6.92 11.99
CA SER A 31 11.33 6.93 12.57
C SER A 31 11.40 6.35 13.98
N GLU A 32 10.92 7.12 14.95
CA GLU A 32 10.89 6.73 16.36
C GLU A 32 9.90 5.59 16.63
N GLY A 33 9.85 5.12 17.88
CA GLY A 33 8.99 4.01 18.30
C GLY A 33 9.54 2.63 17.94
N GLU A 34 8.70 1.61 18.07
CA GLU A 34 9.06 0.21 17.86
C GLU A 34 8.07 -0.49 16.94
N PHE A 35 8.53 -1.52 16.22
CA PHE A 35 7.70 -2.33 15.34
C PHE A 35 6.53 -2.96 16.12
N SER A 36 5.33 -2.79 15.62
CA SER A 36 4.09 -3.10 16.34
C SER A 36 3.21 -4.14 15.64
N GLN A 37 3.84 -5.05 14.90
CA GLN A 37 3.17 -6.18 14.23
C GLN A 37 2.04 -5.76 13.28
N GLY A 38 2.16 -4.59 12.66
CA GLY A 38 1.19 -4.06 11.71
C GLY A 38 0.10 -3.19 12.33
N ILE A 39 -0.05 -3.15 13.66
CA ILE A 39 -1.12 -2.38 14.33
C ILE A 39 -0.78 -0.89 14.33
N GLY A 40 0.37 -0.53 14.90
CA GLY A 40 0.84 0.85 14.89
C GLY A 40 1.32 1.31 13.52
N GLU A 41 1.81 0.40 12.68
CA GLU A 41 2.15 0.74 11.29
C GLU A 41 0.91 1.23 10.52
N GLN A 42 -0.29 0.73 10.80
CA GLN A 42 -1.55 1.27 10.24
C GLN A 42 -1.79 2.72 10.67
N GLU A 43 -1.50 3.07 11.93
CA GLU A 43 -1.60 4.45 12.42
C GLU A 43 -0.59 5.35 11.70
N ASP A 44 0.63 4.86 11.45
CA ASP A 44 1.64 5.61 10.71
C ASP A 44 1.17 5.92 9.28
N VAL A 45 0.52 4.96 8.61
CA VAL A 45 -0.10 5.22 7.29
C VAL A 45 -1.22 6.24 7.40
N GLY A 46 -2.09 6.13 8.41
CA GLY A 46 -3.17 7.10 8.64
C GLY A 46 -2.65 8.53 8.88
N ALA A 47 -1.56 8.66 9.64
CA ALA A 47 -0.85 9.90 9.87
C ALA A 47 -0.20 10.44 8.60
N ALA A 48 0.46 9.60 7.81
CA ALA A 48 1.05 9.96 6.53
C ALA A 48 0.00 10.48 5.52
N VAL A 49 -1.13 9.79 5.39
CA VAL A 49 -2.25 10.23 4.54
C VAL A 49 -2.81 11.57 5.02
N SER A 50 -2.97 11.73 6.33
CA SER A 50 -3.47 12.99 6.90
C SER A 50 -2.48 14.14 6.71
N PHE A 51 -1.18 13.91 6.87
CA PHE A 51 -0.15 14.88 6.53
C PHE A 51 -0.21 15.29 5.06
N MET A 52 -0.34 14.34 4.14
CA MET A 52 -0.45 14.66 2.71
C MET A 52 -1.66 15.52 2.37
N THR A 53 -2.75 15.45 3.15
CA THR A 53 -3.90 16.37 2.95
C THR A 53 -3.63 17.82 3.35
N THR A 54 -2.53 18.11 4.06
CA THR A 54 -2.15 19.48 4.46
C THR A 54 -1.13 20.11 3.51
N VAL A 55 -0.51 19.31 2.63
CA VAL A 55 0.46 19.78 1.64
C VAL A 55 -0.27 20.54 0.53
N LYS A 56 0.12 21.80 0.29
CA LYS A 56 -0.58 22.72 -0.61
C LYS A 56 -0.67 22.21 -2.05
N GLU A 57 0.37 21.53 -2.51
CA GLU A 57 0.50 21.01 -3.88
C GLU A 57 -0.32 19.72 -4.09
N VAL A 58 -0.81 19.10 -3.02
CA VAL A 58 -1.55 17.83 -3.06
C VAL A 58 -3.05 18.09 -3.18
N ASP A 59 -3.66 17.48 -4.20
CA ASP A 59 -5.12 17.41 -4.29
C ASP A 59 -5.64 16.37 -3.29
N SER A 60 -6.19 16.83 -2.16
CA SER A 60 -6.72 15.99 -1.09
C SER A 60 -7.89 15.09 -1.51
N LYS A 61 -8.51 15.34 -2.68
CA LYS A 61 -9.55 14.48 -3.24
C LYS A 61 -8.99 13.36 -4.11
N ARG A 62 -7.68 13.33 -4.39
CA ARG A 62 -7.01 12.37 -5.29
C ARG A 62 -5.78 11.74 -4.66
N ILE A 63 -5.93 11.14 -3.48
CA ILE A 63 -4.86 10.41 -2.79
C ILE A 63 -5.03 8.90 -3.05
N GLY A 64 -3.96 8.26 -3.51
CA GLY A 64 -3.85 6.81 -3.62
C GLY A 64 -2.83 6.25 -2.64
N LEU A 65 -2.94 4.96 -2.33
CA LEU A 65 -1.97 4.25 -1.48
C LEU A 65 -1.29 3.13 -2.26
N VAL A 66 0.03 3.02 -2.12
CA VAL A 66 0.81 1.92 -2.73
C VAL A 66 1.56 1.17 -1.64
N GLY A 67 1.38 -0.15 -1.59
CA GLY A 67 2.06 -1.03 -0.65
C GLY A 67 2.95 -2.06 -1.36
N TYR A 68 4.13 -2.32 -0.82
CA TYR A 68 5.02 -3.39 -1.28
C TYR A 68 5.21 -4.43 -0.17
N SER A 69 4.95 -5.72 -0.48
CA SER A 69 5.15 -6.84 0.45
C SER A 69 4.51 -6.60 1.83
N ALA A 70 5.26 -6.74 2.93
CA ALA A 70 4.79 -6.44 4.28
C ALA A 70 4.21 -5.02 4.42
N GLY A 71 4.75 -4.04 3.69
CA GLY A 71 4.18 -2.69 3.65
C GLY A 71 2.76 -2.66 3.08
N ALA A 72 2.39 -3.57 2.17
CA ALA A 72 1.01 -3.72 1.73
C ALA A 72 0.13 -4.31 2.84
N ALA A 73 0.62 -5.31 3.57
CA ALA A 73 -0.10 -5.89 4.71
C ALA A 73 -0.42 -4.84 5.80
N PHE A 74 0.51 -3.92 6.06
CA PHE A 74 0.31 -2.87 7.06
C PHE A 74 -0.56 -1.72 6.55
N ALA A 75 -0.51 -1.43 5.25
CA ALA A 75 -1.15 -0.23 4.69
C ALA A 75 -2.59 -0.46 4.23
N LEU A 76 -2.91 -1.65 3.71
CA LEU A 76 -4.21 -1.93 3.11
C LEU A 76 -5.40 -1.96 4.07
N PRO A 77 -5.28 -2.43 5.34
CA PRO A 77 -6.42 -2.45 6.25
C PRO A 77 -7.08 -1.08 6.45
N ILE A 78 -6.28 0.00 6.45
CA ILE A 78 -6.84 1.36 6.59
C ILE A 78 -7.55 1.84 5.33
N CYS A 79 -7.28 1.25 4.15
CA CYS A 79 -7.85 1.71 2.89
C CYS A 79 -9.36 1.55 2.83
N VAL A 80 -9.89 0.45 3.36
CA VAL A 80 -11.31 0.11 3.22
C VAL A 80 -12.19 1.19 3.85
N ASN A 81 -11.82 1.66 5.03
CA ASN A 81 -12.62 2.59 5.84
C ASN A 81 -12.14 4.05 5.80
N ASN A 82 -11.16 4.39 4.96
CA ASN A 82 -10.62 5.75 4.88
C ASN A 82 -10.99 6.44 3.57
N ASP A 83 -11.98 7.33 3.62
CA ASP A 83 -12.48 8.07 2.45
C ASP A 83 -11.46 9.00 1.80
N LYS A 84 -10.38 9.37 2.49
CA LYS A 84 -9.29 10.15 1.87
C LYS A 84 -8.57 9.35 0.80
N ILE A 85 -8.50 8.03 0.94
CA ILE A 85 -7.84 7.12 0.01
C ILE A 85 -8.83 6.71 -1.08
N LYS A 86 -8.49 7.00 -2.34
CA LYS A 86 -9.36 6.82 -3.51
C LYS A 86 -9.01 5.62 -4.37
N ALA A 87 -7.76 5.17 -4.33
CA ALA A 87 -7.29 4.01 -5.07
C ALA A 87 -6.16 3.33 -4.29
N LEU A 88 -5.97 2.03 -4.52
CA LEU A 88 -4.86 1.27 -3.97
C LEU A 88 -4.06 0.56 -5.06
N ALA A 89 -2.76 0.41 -4.83
CA ALA A 89 -1.93 -0.49 -5.63
C ALA A 89 -1.05 -1.35 -4.71
N THR A 90 -0.76 -2.57 -5.14
CA THR A 90 0.14 -3.48 -4.42
C THR A 90 1.19 -4.07 -5.34
N VAL A 91 2.38 -4.30 -4.78
CA VAL A 91 3.45 -5.08 -5.41
C VAL A 91 3.84 -6.24 -4.48
N SER A 92 3.81 -7.46 -4.99
CA SER A 92 4.12 -8.70 -4.25
C SER A 92 3.32 -8.82 -2.95
N LEU A 93 1.99 -8.85 -3.05
CA LEU A 93 1.10 -8.98 -1.89
C LEU A 93 1.33 -10.35 -1.21
N PRO A 94 1.76 -10.41 0.08
CA PRO A 94 2.20 -11.65 0.72
C PRO A 94 1.02 -12.52 1.18
N LEU A 95 0.26 -13.08 0.21
CA LEU A 95 -0.98 -13.82 0.43
C LEU A 95 -0.85 -15.07 1.32
N SER A 96 0.37 -15.60 1.46
CA SER A 96 0.65 -16.75 2.32
C SER A 96 0.88 -16.39 3.80
N MET A 97 1.04 -15.10 4.11
CA MET A 97 1.44 -14.62 5.44
C MET A 97 0.35 -13.77 6.13
N PHE A 98 -0.51 -13.11 5.35
CA PHE A 98 -1.52 -12.20 5.87
C PHE A 98 -2.87 -12.46 5.20
N ASP A 99 -3.94 -12.19 5.92
CA ASP A 99 -5.31 -12.21 5.41
C ASP A 99 -5.63 -10.89 4.70
N PHE A 100 -6.14 -11.00 3.46
CA PHE A 100 -6.55 -9.88 2.62
C PHE A 100 -8.01 -9.98 2.16
N GLU A 101 -8.82 -10.84 2.79
CA GLU A 101 -10.23 -11.05 2.43
C GLU A 101 -11.05 -9.75 2.47
N PHE A 102 -10.70 -8.80 3.35
CA PHE A 102 -11.31 -7.47 3.42
C PHE A 102 -11.23 -6.68 2.09
N LEU A 103 -10.32 -7.03 1.18
CA LEU A 103 -10.24 -6.40 -0.14
C LEU A 103 -11.39 -6.83 -1.07
N LYS A 104 -12.07 -7.94 -0.79
CA LYS A 104 -13.23 -8.39 -1.56
C LYS A 104 -14.40 -7.42 -1.44
N ASP A 105 -14.55 -6.79 -0.28
CA ASP A 105 -15.61 -5.80 -0.01
C ASP A 105 -15.17 -4.37 -0.38
N CYS A 106 -13.91 -4.17 -0.73
CA CYS A 106 -13.41 -2.85 -1.12
C CYS A 106 -13.84 -2.54 -2.56
N LEU A 107 -14.65 -1.50 -2.78
CA LEU A 107 -15.04 -1.06 -4.14
C LEU A 107 -14.08 -0.03 -4.76
N LYS A 108 -13.01 0.34 -4.06
CA LYS A 108 -12.05 1.31 -4.59
C LYS A 108 -11.26 0.69 -5.76
N PRO A 109 -10.93 1.46 -6.80
CA PRO A 109 -9.99 1.03 -7.84
C PRO A 109 -8.72 0.45 -7.24
N LYS A 110 -8.34 -0.74 -7.72
CA LYS A 110 -7.20 -1.49 -7.19
C LYS A 110 -6.35 -2.08 -8.31
N LEU A 111 -5.05 -1.89 -8.22
CA LEU A 111 -4.05 -2.49 -9.11
C LEU A 111 -3.17 -3.45 -8.30
N LEU A 112 -3.21 -4.74 -8.62
CA LEU A 112 -2.39 -5.73 -7.95
C LEU A 112 -1.30 -6.21 -8.91
N ILE A 113 -0.05 -6.18 -8.48
CA ILE A 113 1.12 -6.61 -9.25
C ILE A 113 1.85 -7.68 -8.46
N SER A 114 2.21 -8.79 -9.11
CA SER A 114 3.07 -9.81 -8.53
C SER A 114 4.02 -10.37 -9.58
N GLY A 115 5.22 -10.76 -9.15
CA GLY A 115 6.18 -11.45 -10.01
C GLY A 115 5.74 -12.90 -10.24
N SER A 116 5.88 -13.40 -11.47
CA SER A 116 5.53 -14.80 -11.78
C SER A 116 6.46 -15.84 -11.14
N LYS A 117 7.59 -15.39 -10.59
CA LYS A 117 8.60 -16.19 -9.87
C LYS A 117 8.74 -15.73 -8.41
N ASP A 118 7.69 -15.18 -7.82
CA ASP A 118 7.68 -14.79 -6.41
C ASP A 118 7.57 -16.04 -5.52
N ASP A 119 8.59 -16.29 -4.70
CA ASP A 119 8.69 -17.48 -3.84
C ASP A 119 7.72 -17.42 -2.64
N PHE A 120 7.22 -16.23 -2.29
CA PHE A 120 6.28 -16.05 -1.18
C PHE A 120 4.82 -16.05 -1.62
N THR A 121 4.58 -15.63 -2.87
CA THR A 121 3.24 -15.51 -3.45
C THR A 121 3.17 -16.25 -4.79
N PRO A 122 2.90 -17.56 -4.79
CA PRO A 122 2.75 -18.34 -6.00
C PRO A 122 1.77 -17.70 -6.99
N ALA A 123 2.15 -17.61 -8.27
CA ALA A 123 1.34 -16.93 -9.29
C ALA A 123 -0.09 -17.48 -9.39
N SER A 124 -0.28 -18.79 -9.19
CA SER A 124 -1.60 -19.42 -9.19
C SER A 124 -2.48 -18.95 -8.02
N GLN A 125 -1.92 -18.78 -6.83
CA GLN A 125 -2.62 -18.23 -5.68
C GLN A 125 -2.94 -16.75 -5.89
N PHE A 126 -2.00 -15.98 -6.41
CA PHE A 126 -2.20 -14.57 -6.74
C PHE A 126 -3.33 -14.34 -7.75
N LEU A 127 -3.34 -15.11 -8.85
CA LEU A 127 -4.39 -15.00 -9.87
C LEU A 127 -5.76 -15.40 -9.32
N LYS A 128 -5.84 -16.49 -8.54
CA LYS A 128 -7.09 -16.89 -7.86
C LYS A 128 -7.60 -15.80 -6.92
N PHE A 129 -6.71 -15.19 -6.15
CA PHE A 129 -7.07 -14.08 -5.28
C PHE A 129 -7.62 -12.89 -6.08
N CYS A 130 -6.94 -12.47 -7.15
CA CYS A 130 -7.39 -11.37 -8.00
C CYS A 130 -8.78 -11.63 -8.61
N GLN A 131 -9.07 -12.86 -9.04
CA GLN A 131 -10.37 -13.25 -9.58
C GLN A 131 -11.50 -13.23 -8.54
N SER A 132 -11.16 -13.29 -7.25
CA SER A 132 -12.13 -13.24 -6.15
C SER A 132 -12.48 -11.83 -5.69
N LEU A 133 -11.76 -10.81 -6.17
CA LEU A 133 -11.97 -9.42 -5.77
C LEU A 133 -13.14 -8.79 -6.53
N SER A 134 -13.90 -7.94 -5.84
CA SER A 134 -14.95 -7.14 -6.47
C SER A 134 -14.35 -6.11 -7.43
N THR A 135 -15.00 -5.95 -8.57
CA THR A 135 -14.73 -4.86 -9.50
C THR A 135 -15.27 -3.54 -8.94
N PRO A 136 -14.58 -2.41 -9.17
CA PRO A 136 -15.08 -1.08 -8.80
C PRO A 136 -16.43 -0.73 -9.41
#